data_AF-A0A1F4TKC5-F1
#
_entry.id   AF-A0A1F4TKC5-F1
#
_cell.length_a   1.000
_cell.length_b   1.000
_cell.length_c   1.000
_cell.angle_alpha   90.00
_cell.angle_beta   90.00
_cell.angle_gamma   90.00
#
_symmetry.space_group_name_H-M   'P 1'
#
loop_
_entity.id
_entity.type
_entity.pdbx_description
1 polymer ?
#
loop_
_entity_poly.entity_id
_entity_poly.type
_entity_poly.pdbx_seq_one_letter_code
_entity_poly.pdbx_strand_id
1 'polypeptide(L)'
;MNYLAETNSALAATINSNNEILVSQEFLEELFAKEWLTGTSYNPFLKETLTSYGVKRRSELVKVKELFIAEMSETTTVHKNCRVMIAQNFDEHDLVILAKLMAAVIPNCPLSLIDEIMAEWMPPQVSNMGVVPYLAHLAKRDYPKAKRMFYRYLAEKLAGSGSGKLFISTVRVYIKKGGEVDFAAMVKNNDKIYDLLMGIFNKYLNLTFQRIKMAEFSYQGAAMSFSELARTQEQEVLAENNNIDQRSSFYKKCFWRKTLKLLQNHAQKTFSLINDDLNNLSVEIVKAVSS
;
A
#
# COMPACT_ATOMS: atom_id res chain seq x y z
N MET A 1 -11.04 20.14 -7.08
CA MET A 1 -10.76 18.72 -6.75
C MET A 1 -10.19 18.70 -5.33
N ASN A 2 -10.84 17.99 -4.42
CA ASN A 2 -10.62 18.08 -2.96
C ASN A 2 -9.18 17.73 -2.55
N TYR A 3 -8.44 18.74 -2.09
CA TYR A 3 -7.07 18.67 -1.55
C TYR A 3 -7.00 18.25 -0.06
N LEU A 4 -8.11 17.73 0.49
CA LEU A 4 -8.26 17.42 1.92
C LEU A 4 -7.81 16.01 2.33
N ALA A 5 -7.38 15.17 1.39
CA ALA A 5 -6.92 13.81 1.71
C ALA A 5 -5.41 13.72 2.02
N GLU A 6 -4.59 14.68 1.59
CA GLU A 6 -3.13 14.63 1.80
C GLU A 6 -2.68 15.37 3.08
N THR A 7 -3.43 16.37 3.54
CA THR A 7 -3.09 17.17 4.74
C THR A 7 -3.25 16.43 6.06
N ASN A 8 -4.09 15.39 6.13
CA ASN A 8 -4.18 14.53 7.32
C ASN A 8 -3.00 13.55 7.45
N SER A 9 -2.21 13.33 6.41
CA SER A 9 -1.09 12.36 6.47
C SER A 9 0.16 12.92 7.17
N ALA A 10 0.40 14.24 7.07
CA ALA A 10 1.57 14.90 7.66
C ALA A 10 1.50 15.02 9.20
N LEU A 11 0.29 14.97 9.78
CA LEU A 11 0.06 14.88 11.23
C LEU A 11 0.00 13.44 11.74
N ALA A 12 -0.08 12.43 10.87
CA ALA A 12 -0.33 11.04 11.22
C ALA A 12 0.93 10.18 11.40
N ALA A 13 2.11 10.65 10.96
CA ALA A 13 3.36 9.94 11.15
C ALA A 13 4.60 10.84 11.06
N THR A 14 5.56 10.63 11.97
CA THR A 14 6.89 11.25 11.94
C THR A 14 7.97 10.18 11.74
N ILE A 15 9.13 10.54 11.19
CA ILE A 15 10.28 9.65 11.06
C ILE A 15 11.29 10.04 12.14
N ASN A 16 11.74 9.10 12.97
CA ASN A 16 12.74 9.36 14.00
C ASN A 16 14.18 9.29 13.43
N SER A 17 15.18 9.55 14.28
CA SER A 17 16.61 9.52 13.89
C SER A 17 17.10 8.14 13.41
N ASN A 18 16.34 7.07 13.66
CA ASN A 18 16.63 5.71 13.23
C ASN A 18 15.88 5.33 11.94
N ASN A 19 15.25 6.29 11.25
CA ASN A 19 14.37 6.09 10.09
C ASN A 19 13.12 5.24 10.39
N GLU A 20 12.70 5.13 11.65
CA GLU A 20 11.45 4.45 12.01
C GLU A 20 10.28 5.42 11.94
N ILE A 21 9.15 4.95 11.42
CA ILE A 21 7.92 5.74 11.38
C ILE A 21 7.17 5.60 12.70
N LEU A 22 6.96 6.73 13.40
CA LEU A 22 6.13 6.84 14.58
C LEU A 22 4.77 7.41 14.18
N VAL A 23 3.68 6.73 14.57
CA VAL A 23 2.31 7.19 14.32
C VAL A 23 1.83 8.07 15.48
N SER A 24 1.20 9.20 15.20
CA SER A 24 0.76 10.12 16.27
C SER A 24 -0.42 9.54 17.06
N GLN A 25 -0.41 9.75 18.38
CA GLN A 25 -1.47 9.29 19.27
C GLN A 25 -2.81 9.95 18.95
N GLU A 26 -2.82 11.26 18.67
CA GLU A 26 -4.05 12.02 18.39
C GLU A 26 -4.77 11.49 17.13
N PHE A 27 -4.01 11.13 16.09
CA PHE A 27 -4.57 10.52 14.89
C PHE A 27 -5.22 9.16 15.19
N LEU A 28 -4.57 8.32 16.00
CA LEU A 28 -5.10 7.02 16.39
C LEU A 28 -6.37 7.14 17.24
N GLU A 29 -6.45 8.16 18.10
CA GLU A 29 -7.64 8.44 18.89
C GLU A 29 -8.82 8.90 18.01
N GLU A 30 -8.58 9.76 17.03
CA GLU A 30 -9.60 10.18 16.08
C GLU A 30 -10.10 8.99 15.25
N LEU A 31 -9.19 8.13 14.77
CA LEU A 31 -9.54 6.93 14.02
C LEU A 31 -10.38 5.96 14.86
N PHE A 32 -9.98 5.74 16.12
CA PHE A 32 -10.75 4.93 17.07
C PHE A 32 -12.15 5.50 17.27
N ALA A 33 -12.27 6.81 17.49
CA ALA A 33 -13.57 7.46 17.68
C ALA A 33 -14.45 7.31 16.42
N LYS A 34 -13.89 7.61 15.25
CA LYS A 34 -14.61 7.60 13.98
C LYS A 34 -15.06 6.19 13.59
N GLU A 35 -14.16 5.22 13.58
CA GLU A 35 -14.46 3.90 13.01
C GLU A 35 -15.13 2.96 14.01
N TRP A 36 -14.77 3.05 15.29
CA TRP A 36 -15.14 2.03 16.28
C TRP A 36 -16.19 2.51 17.28
N LEU A 37 -16.19 3.80 17.65
CA LEU A 37 -17.21 4.34 18.54
C LEU A 37 -18.49 4.75 17.79
N THR A 38 -18.41 5.27 16.56
CA THR A 38 -19.62 5.71 15.82
C THR A 38 -20.28 4.65 14.96
N GLY A 39 -19.60 3.53 14.65
CA GLY A 39 -20.21 2.30 14.15
C GLY A 39 -20.82 2.37 12.74
N THR A 40 -20.23 3.14 11.82
CA THR A 40 -20.87 3.54 10.56
C THR A 40 -20.69 2.60 9.36
N SER A 41 -20.11 1.40 9.50
CA SER A 41 -19.97 0.47 8.36
C SER A 41 -20.21 -1.01 8.72
N TYR A 42 -20.88 -1.73 7.81
CA TYR A 42 -20.96 -3.19 7.86
C TYR A 42 -19.56 -3.76 7.57
N ASN A 43 -18.91 -4.28 8.62
CA ASN A 43 -17.58 -4.84 8.55
C ASN A 43 -17.61 -6.27 9.12
N PRO A 44 -17.40 -7.32 8.30
CA PRO A 44 -17.50 -8.70 8.73
C PRO A 44 -16.42 -9.13 9.74
N PHE A 45 -15.37 -8.34 9.96
CA PHE A 45 -14.35 -8.61 11.00
C PHE A 45 -14.54 -7.78 12.27
N LEU A 46 -15.48 -6.83 12.28
CA LEU A 46 -15.77 -5.99 13.45
C LEU A 46 -16.23 -6.83 14.64
N LYS A 47 -17.10 -7.83 14.41
CA LYS A 47 -17.60 -8.71 15.46
C LYS A 47 -16.47 -9.54 16.08
N GLU A 48 -15.63 -10.15 15.26
CA GLU A 48 -14.49 -10.96 15.67
C GLU A 48 -13.47 -10.10 16.41
N THR A 49 -13.23 -8.87 15.95
CA THR A 49 -12.39 -7.89 16.65
C THR A 49 -12.95 -7.62 18.04
N LEU A 50 -14.20 -7.13 18.15
CA LEU A 50 -14.80 -6.80 19.45
C LEU A 50 -14.83 -8.01 20.40
N THR A 51 -15.18 -9.19 19.87
CA THR A 51 -15.17 -10.45 20.63
C THR A 51 -13.78 -10.78 21.15
N SER A 52 -12.73 -10.58 20.34
CA SER A 52 -11.35 -10.86 20.73
C SER A 52 -10.83 -9.93 21.85
N TYR A 53 -11.37 -8.70 21.95
CA TYR A 53 -11.13 -7.79 23.07
C TYR A 53 -12.08 -8.01 24.26
N GLY A 54 -12.98 -9.00 24.19
CA GLY A 54 -13.98 -9.27 25.23
C GLY A 54 -15.08 -8.19 25.32
N VAL A 55 -15.26 -7.39 24.27
CA VAL A 55 -16.22 -6.28 24.21
C VAL A 55 -17.57 -6.80 23.74
N LYS A 56 -18.59 -6.69 24.58
CA LYS A 56 -19.98 -7.06 24.26
C LYS A 56 -20.87 -5.85 24.03
N ARG A 57 -20.47 -4.69 24.56
CA ARG A 57 -21.21 -3.42 24.45
C ARG A 57 -20.27 -2.23 24.36
N ARG A 58 -20.78 -1.11 23.84
CA ARG A 58 -19.99 0.12 23.60
C ARG A 58 -19.27 0.65 24.84
N SER A 59 -19.87 0.54 26.03
CA SER A 59 -19.22 0.99 27.28
C SER A 59 -17.99 0.17 27.66
N GLU A 60 -17.85 -1.06 27.16
CA GLU A 60 -16.66 -1.89 27.36
C GLU A 60 -15.55 -1.55 26.36
N LEU A 61 -15.90 -1.06 25.17
CA LEU A 61 -14.93 -0.60 24.18
C LEU A 61 -14.06 0.54 24.72
N VAL A 62 -14.67 1.48 25.46
CA VAL A 62 -13.94 2.57 26.12
C VAL A 62 -12.93 2.04 27.15
N LYS A 63 -13.23 0.93 27.83
CA LYS A 63 -12.33 0.34 28.83
C LYS A 63 -11.08 -0.29 28.23
N VAL A 64 -11.15 -0.70 26.97
CA VAL A 64 -10.02 -1.31 26.25
C VAL A 64 -9.36 -0.33 25.27
N LYS A 65 -9.76 0.96 25.26
CA LYS A 65 -9.26 1.98 24.32
C LYS A 65 -7.74 2.00 24.25
N GLU A 66 -7.06 2.11 25.39
CA GLU A 66 -5.60 2.24 25.44
C GLU A 66 -4.89 1.00 24.88
N LEU A 67 -5.37 -0.19 25.21
CA LEU A 67 -4.85 -1.44 24.64
C LEU A 67 -5.08 -1.50 23.12
N PHE A 68 -6.28 -1.11 22.68
CA PHE A 68 -6.67 -1.10 21.27
C PHE A 68 -5.80 -0.15 20.44
N ILE A 69 -5.53 1.06 20.96
CA ILE A 69 -4.68 2.06 20.31
C ILE A 69 -3.22 1.62 20.30
N ALA A 70 -2.70 1.05 21.40
CA ALA A 70 -1.34 0.54 21.44
C ALA A 70 -1.12 -0.57 20.40
N GLU A 71 -2.03 -1.53 20.34
CA GLU A 71 -2.00 -2.63 19.37
C GLU A 71 -2.20 -2.14 17.91
N MET A 72 -2.99 -1.08 17.71
CA MET A 72 -3.12 -0.41 16.41
C MET A 72 -1.82 0.24 15.97
N SER A 73 -1.24 1.08 16.84
CA SER A 73 0.03 1.76 16.60
C SER A 73 1.12 0.78 16.20
N GLU A 74 1.20 -0.37 16.88
CA GLU A 74 2.20 -1.42 16.61
C GLU A 74 2.07 -1.96 15.17
N THR A 75 0.89 -2.44 14.76
CA THR A 75 0.71 -2.94 13.38
C THR A 75 0.86 -1.85 12.31
N THR A 76 0.41 -0.63 12.58
CA THR A 76 0.52 0.49 11.62
C THR A 76 1.98 0.90 11.43
N THR A 77 2.77 0.90 12.50
CA THR A 77 4.21 1.15 12.46
C THR A 77 4.92 0.08 11.64
N VAL A 78 4.64 -1.20 11.90
CA VAL A 78 5.20 -2.33 11.13
C VAL A 78 4.89 -2.20 9.64
N HIS A 79 3.63 -1.92 9.28
CA HIS A 79 3.21 -1.70 7.89
C HIS A 79 3.97 -0.55 7.23
N LYS A 80 4.00 0.62 7.89
CA LYS A 80 4.63 1.83 7.34
C LYS A 80 6.14 1.65 7.16
N ASN A 81 6.83 1.01 8.10
CA ASN A 81 8.26 0.70 7.98
C ASN A 81 8.55 -0.21 6.79
N CYS A 82 7.73 -1.25 6.57
CA CYS A 82 7.90 -2.15 5.42
C CYS A 82 7.74 -1.41 4.08
N ARG A 83 6.82 -0.45 3.99
CA ARG A 83 6.68 0.38 2.78
C ARG A 83 7.88 1.26 2.50
N VAL A 84 8.56 1.75 3.54
CA VAL A 84 9.83 2.48 3.39
C VAL A 84 10.91 1.54 2.88
N MET A 85 11.03 0.35 3.47
CA MET A 85 12.03 -0.64 3.08
C MET A 85 11.85 -1.11 1.64
N ILE A 86 10.61 -1.42 1.24
CA ILE A 86 10.27 -1.76 -0.16
C ILE A 86 10.70 -0.63 -1.10
N ALA A 87 10.44 0.63 -0.73
CA ALA A 87 10.86 1.75 -1.56
C ALA A 87 12.39 1.88 -1.70
N GLN A 88 13.14 1.52 -0.66
CA GLN A 88 14.61 1.64 -0.60
C GLN A 88 15.35 0.46 -1.24
N ASN A 89 14.79 -0.75 -1.17
CA ASN A 89 15.44 -1.99 -1.59
C ASN A 89 15.20 -2.37 -3.06
N PHE A 90 14.40 -1.60 -3.80
CA PHE A 90 14.29 -1.82 -5.24
C PHE A 90 15.46 -1.17 -5.96
N ASP A 91 16.29 -2.00 -6.60
CA ASP A 91 17.41 -1.58 -7.45
C ASP A 91 16.94 -0.61 -8.55
N GLU A 92 15.69 -0.78 -9.02
CA GLU A 92 15.02 0.08 -9.98
C GLU A 92 14.15 1.15 -9.30
N HIS A 93 14.75 1.93 -8.40
CA HIS A 93 14.07 2.97 -7.62
C HIS A 93 13.24 3.95 -8.49
N ASP A 94 13.61 4.13 -9.76
CA ASP A 94 12.85 4.94 -10.71
C ASP A 94 11.48 4.33 -11.07
N LEU A 95 11.41 3.01 -11.27
CA LEU A 95 10.17 2.32 -11.58
C LEU A 95 9.22 2.26 -10.37
N VAL A 96 9.73 2.17 -9.14
CA VAL A 96 8.89 2.26 -7.94
C VAL A 96 8.26 3.65 -7.79
N ILE A 97 9.01 4.71 -8.13
CA ILE A 97 8.45 6.07 -8.18
C ILE A 97 7.34 6.16 -9.23
N LEU A 98 7.57 5.59 -10.42
CA LEU A 98 6.55 5.50 -11.46
C LEU A 98 5.29 4.78 -10.95
N ALA A 99 5.42 3.59 -10.35
CA ALA A 99 4.31 2.81 -9.81
C ALA A 99 3.47 3.61 -8.78
N LYS A 100 4.13 4.35 -7.88
CA LYS A 100 3.46 5.21 -6.90
C LYS A 100 2.71 6.38 -7.56
N LEU A 101 3.31 6.98 -8.58
CA LEU A 101 2.69 8.10 -9.30
C LEU A 101 1.57 7.66 -10.23
N MET A 102 1.56 6.41 -10.71
CA MET A 102 0.44 5.85 -11.47
C MET A 102 -0.88 5.93 -10.69
N ALA A 103 -0.86 5.81 -9.35
CA ALA A 103 -2.05 5.97 -8.52
C ALA A 103 -2.66 7.39 -8.56
N ALA A 104 -1.87 8.41 -8.93
CA ALA A 104 -2.37 9.77 -9.05
C ALA A 104 -3.11 10.02 -10.39
N VAL A 105 -2.87 9.18 -11.41
CA VAL A 105 -3.47 9.33 -12.74
C VAL A 105 -4.46 8.22 -13.08
N ILE A 106 -4.31 7.03 -12.49
CA ILE A 106 -5.24 5.91 -12.57
C ILE A 106 -5.89 5.70 -11.19
N PRO A 107 -7.18 6.03 -11.05
CA PRO A 107 -7.92 5.75 -9.82
C PRO A 107 -7.84 4.27 -9.46
N ASN A 108 -7.55 3.96 -8.20
CA ASN A 108 -7.39 2.60 -7.69
C ASN A 108 -6.32 1.77 -8.43
N CYS A 109 -5.25 2.41 -8.93
CA CYS A 109 -4.15 1.76 -9.63
C CYS A 109 -3.67 0.46 -8.94
N PRO A 110 -3.84 -0.71 -9.59
CA PRO A 110 -3.50 -2.00 -9.00
C PRO A 110 -2.03 -2.18 -8.61
N LEU A 111 -1.09 -1.49 -9.27
CA LEU A 111 0.33 -1.49 -8.85
C LEU A 111 0.49 -0.93 -7.43
N SER A 112 -0.19 0.17 -7.10
CA SER A 112 -0.15 0.72 -5.73
C SER A 112 -0.83 -0.19 -4.73
N LEU A 113 -1.86 -0.95 -5.14
CA LEU A 113 -2.51 -1.91 -4.25
C LEU A 113 -1.60 -3.10 -3.94
N ILE A 114 -0.79 -3.54 -4.90
CA ILE A 114 0.20 -4.60 -4.67
C ILE A 114 1.33 -4.13 -3.77
N ASP A 115 1.85 -2.92 -3.98
CA ASP A 115 2.87 -2.32 -3.08
C ASP A 115 2.40 -2.37 -1.62
N GLU A 116 1.13 -2.00 -1.37
CA GLU A 116 0.53 -2.08 -0.05
C GLU A 116 0.48 -3.52 0.49
N ILE A 117 0.16 -4.52 -0.34
CA ILE A 117 0.02 -5.92 0.10
C ILE A 117 1.37 -6.60 0.27
N MET A 118 2.35 -6.27 -0.57
CA MET A 118 3.72 -6.74 -0.43
C MET A 118 4.31 -6.29 0.90
N ALA A 119 3.98 -5.09 1.38
CA ALA A 119 4.38 -4.63 2.72
C ALA A 119 3.83 -5.52 3.84
N GLU A 120 2.65 -6.13 3.65
CA GLU A 120 2.05 -7.04 4.63
C GLU A 120 2.80 -8.38 4.71
N TRP A 121 3.27 -8.87 3.56
CA TRP A 121 3.90 -10.18 3.38
C TRP A 121 5.43 -10.13 3.35
N MET A 122 6.02 -8.96 3.55
CA MET A 122 7.48 -8.77 3.48
C MET A 122 8.20 -9.77 4.40
N PRO A 123 9.08 -10.63 3.86
CA PRO A 123 9.79 -11.65 4.64
C PRO A 123 10.61 -11.06 5.79
N PRO A 124 10.83 -11.82 6.88
CA PRO A 124 11.72 -11.40 7.95
C PRO A 124 13.13 -11.09 7.45
N GLN A 125 13.53 -9.83 7.60
CA GLN A 125 14.90 -9.36 7.48
C GLN A 125 15.44 -9.02 8.87
N VAL A 126 16.76 -8.78 8.98
CA VAL A 126 17.48 -8.59 10.25
C VAL A 126 16.78 -7.59 11.21
N SER A 127 16.12 -6.56 10.68
CA SER A 127 15.43 -5.54 11.48
C SER A 127 13.96 -5.28 11.11
N ASN A 128 13.42 -5.89 10.06
CA ASN A 128 12.09 -5.55 9.55
C ASN A 128 11.36 -6.77 8.99
N MET A 129 10.04 -6.81 9.14
CA MET A 129 9.18 -7.83 8.54
C MET A 129 7.77 -7.29 8.40
N GLY A 130 7.01 -7.80 7.42
CA GLY A 130 5.63 -7.41 7.19
C GLY A 130 4.70 -7.73 8.36
N VAL A 131 3.50 -7.17 8.34
CA VAL A 131 2.50 -7.36 9.40
C VAL A 131 2.13 -8.84 9.57
N VAL A 132 2.01 -9.59 8.48
CA VAL A 132 1.67 -11.02 8.52
C VAL A 132 2.74 -11.85 9.25
N PRO A 133 4.03 -11.83 8.84
CA PRO A 133 5.07 -12.55 9.56
C PRO A 133 5.30 -12.01 10.97
N TYR A 134 5.12 -10.71 11.21
CA TYR A 134 5.18 -10.11 12.54
C TYR A 134 4.12 -10.71 13.48
N LEU A 135 2.85 -10.73 13.07
CA LEU A 135 1.75 -11.28 13.87
C LEU A 135 1.93 -12.78 14.11
N ALA A 136 2.47 -13.50 13.14
CA ALA A 136 2.73 -14.91 13.31
C ALA A 136 3.92 -15.20 14.23
N HIS A 137 4.94 -14.34 14.25
CA HIS A 137 5.99 -14.41 15.27
C HIS A 137 5.44 -14.11 16.67
N LEU A 138 4.61 -13.06 16.78
CA LEU A 138 3.90 -12.73 18.02
C LEU A 138 3.02 -13.90 18.51
N ALA A 139 2.34 -14.60 17.61
CA ALA A 139 1.46 -15.71 17.96
C ALA A 139 2.18 -16.87 18.65
N LYS A 140 3.49 -17.04 18.44
CA LYS A 140 4.31 -18.05 19.15
C LYS A 140 4.47 -17.75 20.63
N ARG A 141 4.37 -16.49 21.04
CA ARG A 141 4.54 -16.03 22.43
C ARG A 141 3.22 -15.61 23.08
N ASP A 142 2.33 -14.99 22.31
CA ASP A 142 1.04 -14.46 22.78
C ASP A 142 0.00 -14.56 21.65
N TYR A 143 -0.56 -15.76 21.51
CA TYR A 143 -1.60 -16.03 20.52
C TYR A 143 -2.85 -15.14 20.70
N PRO A 144 -3.39 -14.94 21.93
CA PRO A 144 -4.51 -14.03 22.13
C PRO A 144 -4.25 -12.61 21.61
N LYS A 145 -3.07 -12.04 21.88
CA LYS A 145 -2.70 -10.71 21.36
C LYS A 145 -2.59 -10.71 19.84
N ALA A 146 -1.88 -11.67 19.24
CA ALA A 146 -1.76 -11.77 17.79
C ALA A 146 -3.13 -11.86 17.09
N LYS A 147 -4.04 -12.65 17.65
CA LYS A 147 -5.41 -12.80 17.14
C LYS A 147 -6.20 -11.48 17.20
N ARG A 148 -6.14 -10.76 18.32
CA ARG A 148 -6.78 -9.44 18.46
C ARG A 148 -6.28 -8.45 17.41
N MET A 149 -4.95 -8.32 17.32
CA MET A 149 -4.29 -7.43 16.38
C MET A 149 -4.63 -7.80 14.93
N PHE A 150 -4.66 -9.09 14.60
CA PHE A 150 -5.01 -9.57 13.26
C PHE A 150 -6.43 -9.16 12.85
N TYR A 151 -7.44 -9.48 13.65
CA TYR A 151 -8.82 -9.13 13.31
C TYR A 151 -9.06 -7.62 13.26
N ARG A 152 -8.46 -6.88 14.20
CA ARG A 152 -8.47 -5.42 14.20
C ARG A 152 -7.89 -4.87 12.90
N TYR A 153 -6.76 -5.41 12.46
CA TYR A 153 -6.09 -5.02 11.23
C TYR A 153 -6.94 -5.32 9.99
N LEU A 154 -7.58 -6.49 9.93
CA LEU A 154 -8.50 -6.82 8.82
C LEU A 154 -9.73 -5.91 8.78
N ALA A 155 -10.26 -5.55 9.94
CA ALA A 155 -11.38 -4.63 10.02
C ALA A 155 -10.99 -3.23 9.48
N GLU A 156 -9.84 -2.70 9.88
CA GLU A 156 -9.31 -1.43 9.36
C GLU A 156 -9.10 -1.49 7.83
N LYS A 157 -8.47 -2.56 7.34
CA LYS A 157 -8.22 -2.75 5.90
C LYS A 157 -9.51 -2.82 5.08
N LEU A 158 -10.57 -3.46 5.58
CA LEU A 158 -11.88 -3.45 4.90
C LEU A 158 -12.55 -2.09 4.85
N ALA A 159 -12.40 -1.30 5.90
CA ALA A 159 -12.99 0.03 5.97
C ALA A 159 -12.30 1.01 5.01
N GLY A 160 -11.01 0.79 4.72
CA GLY A 160 -10.14 1.80 4.10
C GLY A 160 -10.00 1.79 2.57
N SER A 161 -10.06 0.66 1.85
CA SER A 161 -9.57 0.67 0.46
C SER A 161 -9.88 -0.56 -0.42
N GLY A 162 -9.64 -0.41 -1.73
CA GLY A 162 -9.55 -1.54 -2.69
C GLY A 162 -8.42 -2.53 -2.37
N SER A 163 -7.33 -2.09 -1.74
CA SER A 163 -6.24 -2.98 -1.30
C SER A 163 -6.67 -3.87 -0.14
N GLY A 164 -7.62 -3.45 0.70
CA GLY A 164 -8.14 -4.28 1.78
C GLY A 164 -8.80 -5.56 1.32
N LYS A 165 -9.67 -5.49 0.29
CA LYS A 165 -10.31 -6.67 -0.29
C LYS A 165 -9.28 -7.67 -0.84
N LEU A 166 -8.27 -7.14 -1.52
CA LEU A 166 -7.21 -7.96 -2.11
C LEU A 166 -6.33 -8.58 -1.02
N PHE A 167 -5.92 -7.82 0.00
CA PHE A 167 -5.21 -8.34 1.17
C PHE A 167 -5.99 -9.48 1.84
N ILE A 168 -7.29 -9.30 2.06
CA ILE A 168 -8.14 -10.33 2.68
C ILE A 168 -8.21 -11.59 1.85
N SER A 169 -8.22 -11.48 0.52
CA SER A 169 -8.15 -12.66 -0.34
C SER A 169 -6.88 -13.48 -0.11
N THR A 170 -5.76 -12.83 0.28
CA THR A 170 -4.50 -13.50 0.60
C THR A 170 -4.48 -14.17 1.97
N VAL A 171 -5.22 -13.65 2.96
CA VAL A 171 -5.17 -14.17 4.34
C VAL A 171 -6.37 -15.03 4.74
N ARG A 172 -7.50 -14.95 4.04
CA ARG A 172 -8.76 -15.63 4.41
C ARG A 172 -8.61 -17.14 4.55
N VAL A 173 -7.73 -17.75 3.75
CA VAL A 173 -7.49 -19.20 3.72
C VAL A 173 -6.89 -19.72 5.03
N TYR A 174 -6.35 -18.83 5.85
CA TYR A 174 -5.77 -19.15 7.15
C TYR A 174 -6.75 -18.95 8.32
N ILE A 175 -7.98 -18.47 8.04
CA ILE A 175 -9.02 -18.28 9.06
C ILE A 175 -9.87 -19.55 9.13
N LYS A 176 -9.79 -20.27 10.25
CA LYS A 176 -10.53 -21.52 10.51
C LYS A 176 -11.96 -21.22 10.95
N LYS A 177 -12.82 -22.25 10.85
CA LYS A 177 -14.15 -22.23 11.44
C LYS A 177 -14.05 -21.93 12.95
N GLY A 178 -14.81 -20.94 13.43
CA GLY A 178 -14.73 -20.46 14.81
C GLY A 178 -13.77 -19.27 15.02
N GLY A 179 -13.15 -18.77 13.95
CA GLY A 179 -12.31 -17.56 14.01
C GLY A 179 -10.90 -17.81 14.54
N GLU A 180 -10.44 -19.06 14.63
CA GLU A 180 -9.03 -19.35 14.89
C GLU A 180 -8.17 -19.01 13.65
N VAL A 181 -6.94 -18.54 13.87
CA VAL A 181 -6.04 -18.08 12.80
C VAL A 181 -4.83 -19.01 12.73
N ASP A 182 -4.57 -19.58 11.55
CA ASP A 182 -3.43 -20.46 11.30
C ASP A 182 -2.15 -19.68 10.99
N PHE A 183 -1.60 -19.01 12.01
CA PHE A 183 -0.35 -18.27 11.88
C PHE A 183 0.84 -19.14 11.46
N ALA A 184 0.84 -20.42 11.79
CA ALA A 184 1.89 -21.35 11.38
C ALA A 184 1.88 -21.57 9.86
N ALA A 185 0.69 -21.78 9.29
CA ALA A 185 0.52 -21.89 7.83
C ALA A 185 0.83 -20.56 7.12
N MET A 186 0.48 -19.41 7.70
CA MET A 186 0.84 -18.09 7.14
C MET A 186 2.36 -17.94 6.98
N VAL A 187 3.15 -18.23 8.03
CA VAL A 187 4.62 -18.12 7.97
C VAL A 187 5.20 -19.08 6.95
N LYS A 188 4.70 -20.31 6.90
CA LYS A 188 5.18 -21.32 5.95
C LYS A 188 5.01 -20.87 4.49
N ASN A 189 3.96 -20.12 4.20
CA ASN A 189 3.63 -19.65 2.85
C ASN A 189 4.09 -18.21 2.58
N ASN A 190 4.70 -17.53 3.56
CA ASN A 190 4.99 -16.10 3.49
C ASN A 190 5.84 -15.74 2.27
N ASP A 191 6.98 -16.40 2.13
CA ASP A 191 7.95 -16.09 1.06
C ASP A 191 7.35 -16.40 -0.31
N LYS A 192 6.63 -17.52 -0.44
CA LYS A 192 5.93 -17.89 -1.68
C LYS A 192 4.92 -16.82 -2.11
N ILE A 193 4.14 -16.27 -1.16
CA ILE A 193 3.16 -15.21 -1.46
C ILE A 193 3.88 -13.92 -1.82
N TYR A 194 4.91 -13.54 -1.07
CA TYR A 194 5.69 -12.34 -1.36
C TYR A 194 6.35 -12.40 -2.74
N ASP A 195 7.02 -13.51 -3.08
CA ASP A 195 7.68 -13.72 -4.36
C ASP A 195 6.69 -13.69 -5.53
N LEU A 196 5.51 -14.30 -5.34
CA LEU A 196 4.42 -14.25 -6.32
C LEU A 196 3.96 -12.81 -6.56
N LEU A 197 3.70 -12.04 -5.50
CA LEU A 197 3.29 -10.64 -5.59
C LEU A 197 4.37 -9.78 -6.24
N MET A 198 5.63 -9.98 -5.86
CA MET A 198 6.79 -9.30 -6.43
C MET A 198 6.94 -9.59 -7.92
N GLY A 199 6.84 -10.86 -8.33
CA GLY A 199 6.93 -11.26 -9.73
C GLY A 199 5.83 -10.64 -10.59
N ILE A 200 4.59 -10.67 -10.07
CA ILE A 200 3.43 -10.02 -10.71
C ILE A 200 3.64 -8.50 -10.79
N PHE A 201 4.08 -7.84 -9.70
CA PHE A 201 4.35 -6.41 -9.65
C PHE A 201 5.39 -6.01 -10.71
N ASN A 202 6.52 -6.70 -10.75
CA ASN A 202 7.61 -6.43 -11.70
C ASN A 202 7.18 -6.65 -13.15
N LYS A 203 6.40 -7.71 -13.43
CA LYS A 203 5.84 -7.96 -14.77
C LYS A 203 5.03 -6.77 -15.27
N TYR A 204 4.08 -6.29 -14.46
CA TYR A 204 3.16 -5.22 -14.86
C TYR A 204 3.81 -3.84 -14.84
N LEU A 205 4.77 -3.62 -13.94
CA LEU A 205 5.56 -2.40 -13.90
C LEU A 205 6.41 -2.27 -15.17
N ASN A 206 7.11 -3.35 -15.56
CA ASN A 206 7.88 -3.39 -16.79
C ASN A 206 7.00 -3.23 -18.03
N LEU A 207 5.86 -3.92 -18.09
CA LEU A 207 4.90 -3.76 -19.18
C LEU A 207 4.42 -2.31 -19.32
N THR A 208 4.07 -1.68 -18.19
CA THR A 208 3.64 -0.28 -18.13
C THR A 208 4.75 0.64 -18.65
N PHE A 209 5.98 0.46 -18.15
CA PHE A 209 7.13 1.25 -18.58
C PHE A 209 7.40 1.11 -20.08
N GLN A 210 7.40 -0.10 -20.63
CA GLN A 210 7.60 -0.32 -22.07
C GLN A 210 6.51 0.35 -22.91
N ARG A 211 5.24 0.27 -22.48
CA ARG A 211 4.15 0.97 -23.18
C ARG A 211 4.34 2.48 -23.18
N ILE A 212 4.77 3.06 -22.07
CA ILE A 212 5.08 4.50 -22.01
C ILE A 212 6.20 4.85 -22.99
N LYS A 213 7.26 4.04 -23.07
CA LYS A 213 8.38 4.28 -24.00
C LYS A 213 7.97 4.15 -25.47
N MET A 214 6.99 3.31 -25.76
CA MET A 214 6.43 3.12 -27.11
C MET A 214 5.29 4.09 -27.44
N ALA A 215 4.93 5.00 -26.52
CA ALA A 215 3.85 5.93 -26.74
C ALA A 215 4.22 6.99 -27.79
N GLU A 216 3.29 7.24 -28.70
CA GLU A 216 3.29 8.43 -29.56
C GLU A 216 2.45 9.51 -28.89
N PHE A 217 3.04 10.68 -28.68
CA PHE A 217 2.41 11.81 -28.01
C PHE A 217 2.03 12.88 -29.04
N SER A 218 0.85 13.47 -28.89
CA SER A 218 0.46 14.67 -29.63
C SER A 218 0.62 15.91 -28.75
N TYR A 219 1.81 16.53 -28.74
CA TYR A 219 2.16 17.65 -27.89
C TYR A 219 2.44 18.92 -28.72
N GLN A 220 1.82 20.05 -28.33
CA GLN A 220 1.92 21.33 -29.06
C GLN A 220 1.61 21.25 -30.57
N GLY A 221 0.73 20.33 -30.97
CA GLY A 221 0.33 20.15 -32.38
C GLY A 221 1.29 19.30 -33.22
N ALA A 222 2.33 18.73 -32.62
CA ALA A 222 3.26 17.80 -33.28
C ALA A 222 3.18 16.39 -32.67
N ALA A 223 3.40 15.39 -33.51
CA ALA A 223 3.66 14.03 -33.05
C ALA A 223 5.09 13.94 -32.50
N MET A 224 5.24 13.38 -31.30
CA MET A 224 6.51 13.22 -30.62
C MET A 224 6.65 11.79 -30.09
N SER A 225 7.84 11.22 -30.23
CA SER A 225 8.24 10.00 -29.54
C SER A 225 8.43 10.25 -28.05
N PHE A 226 8.40 9.19 -27.24
CA PHE A 226 8.77 9.28 -25.83
C PHE A 226 10.18 9.86 -25.62
N SER A 227 11.16 9.51 -26.45
CA SER A 227 12.53 10.03 -26.32
C SER A 227 12.62 11.54 -26.51
N GLU A 228 11.86 12.09 -27.47
CA GLU A 228 11.81 13.53 -27.70
C GLU A 228 11.09 14.23 -26.54
N LEU A 229 9.95 13.68 -26.12
CA LEU A 229 9.19 14.20 -24.99
C LEU A 229 10.02 14.19 -23.71
N ALA A 230 10.71 13.08 -23.41
CA ALA A 230 11.54 12.93 -22.22
C ALA A 230 12.59 14.05 -22.15
N ARG A 231 13.32 14.31 -23.25
CA ARG A 231 14.30 15.41 -23.29
C ARG A 231 13.68 16.77 -23.00
N THR A 232 12.50 17.05 -23.55
CA THR A 232 11.77 18.29 -23.25
C THR A 232 11.39 18.37 -21.77
N GLN A 233 10.88 17.28 -21.20
CA GLN A 233 10.49 17.24 -19.78
C GLN A 233 11.69 17.33 -18.83
N GLU A 234 12.83 16.74 -19.18
CA GLU A 234 14.09 16.90 -18.43
C GLU A 234 14.49 18.37 -18.38
N GLN A 235 14.47 19.08 -19.51
CA GLN A 235 14.79 20.50 -19.59
C GLN A 235 13.83 21.35 -18.76
N GLU A 236 12.52 21.10 -18.84
CA GLU A 236 11.52 21.80 -18.04
C GLU A 236 11.73 21.60 -16.54
N VAL A 237 11.96 20.36 -16.08
CA VAL A 237 12.15 20.07 -14.65
C VAL A 237 13.40 20.77 -14.12
N LEU A 238 14.49 20.77 -14.88
CA LEU A 238 15.74 21.45 -14.51
C LEU A 238 15.59 22.97 -14.50
N ALA A 239 14.82 23.54 -15.43
CA ALA A 239 14.54 24.98 -15.47
C ALA A 239 13.64 25.43 -14.32
N GLU A 240 12.66 24.61 -13.92
CA GLU A 240 11.77 24.88 -12.79
C GLU A 240 12.45 24.68 -11.42
N ASN A 241 13.49 23.84 -11.36
CA ASN A 241 14.15 23.44 -10.12
C ASN A 241 15.66 23.62 -10.21
N ASN A 242 16.14 24.82 -9.88
CA ASN A 242 17.57 25.16 -9.90
C ASN A 242 18.40 24.18 -9.05
N ASN A 243 19.50 23.67 -9.61
CA ASN A 243 20.48 22.80 -8.94
C ASN A 243 19.96 21.45 -8.40
N ILE A 244 18.88 20.92 -8.98
CA ILE A 244 18.39 19.59 -8.62
C ILE A 244 19.30 18.47 -9.16
N ASP A 245 19.64 17.49 -8.32
CA ASP A 245 20.32 16.26 -8.78
C ASP A 245 19.32 15.35 -9.52
N GLN A 246 19.61 15.01 -10.77
CA GLN A 246 18.80 14.12 -11.60
C GLN A 246 18.68 12.70 -11.03
N ARG A 247 19.62 12.28 -10.18
CA ARG A 247 19.56 10.98 -9.50
C ARG A 247 18.60 10.99 -8.32
N SER A 248 18.23 12.18 -7.83
CA SER A 248 17.38 12.33 -6.64
C SER A 248 15.96 11.82 -6.88
N SER A 249 15.35 11.29 -5.81
CA SER A 249 13.93 10.91 -5.81
C SER A 249 12.99 12.10 -6.08
N PHE A 250 13.42 13.32 -5.75
CA PHE A 250 12.64 14.53 -6.03
C PHE A 250 12.58 14.79 -7.54
N TYR A 251 13.71 14.74 -8.23
CA TYR A 251 13.77 14.90 -9.69
C TYR A 251 12.90 13.86 -10.40
N LYS A 252 13.12 12.58 -10.08
CA LYS A 252 12.37 11.46 -10.68
C LYS A 252 10.86 11.63 -10.48
N LYS A 253 10.43 12.09 -9.30
CA LYS A 253 9.01 12.36 -9.05
C LYS A 253 8.46 13.47 -9.94
N CYS A 254 9.19 14.58 -10.10
CA CYS A 254 8.78 15.70 -10.96
C CYS A 254 8.70 15.27 -12.43
N PHE A 255 9.73 14.57 -12.92
CA PHE A 255 9.79 14.05 -14.29
C PHE A 255 8.63 13.11 -14.60
N TRP A 256 8.43 12.07 -13.78
CA TRP A 256 7.36 11.09 -14.01
C TRP A 256 5.97 11.71 -13.86
N ARG A 257 5.76 12.63 -12.92
CA ARG A 257 4.47 13.31 -12.76
C ARG A 257 4.07 14.08 -14.01
N LYS A 258 5.00 14.84 -14.60
CA LYS A 258 4.75 15.57 -15.86
C LYS A 258 4.51 14.58 -17.02
N THR A 259 5.36 13.57 -17.15
CA THR A 259 5.24 12.53 -18.19
C THR A 259 3.88 11.83 -18.14
N LEU A 260 3.41 11.43 -16.96
CA LEU A 260 2.12 10.75 -16.80
C LEU A 260 0.93 11.66 -17.11
N LYS A 261 1.02 12.95 -16.76
CA LYS A 261 -0.01 13.94 -17.14
C LYS A 261 -0.07 14.10 -18.66
N LEU A 262 1.08 14.06 -19.34
CA LEU A 262 1.12 14.11 -20.80
C LEU A 262 0.63 12.81 -21.43
N LEU A 263 0.96 11.66 -20.86
CA LEU A 263 0.44 10.36 -21.29
C LEU A 263 -1.10 10.34 -21.25
N GLN A 264 -1.70 10.81 -20.15
CA GLN A 264 -3.14 10.88 -19.98
C GLN A 264 -3.82 11.82 -21.00
N ASN A 265 -3.21 12.98 -21.29
CA ASN A 265 -3.87 14.01 -22.10
C ASN A 265 -3.53 13.94 -23.59
N HIS A 266 -2.34 13.44 -23.93
CA HIS A 266 -1.73 13.55 -25.26
C HIS A 266 -1.36 12.20 -25.88
N ALA A 267 -1.53 11.09 -25.15
CA ALA A 267 -1.33 9.71 -25.65
C ALA A 267 -2.44 8.77 -25.12
N GLN A 268 -3.69 9.23 -25.23
CA GLN A 268 -4.88 8.59 -24.62
C GLN A 268 -5.04 7.11 -24.99
N LYS A 269 -4.71 6.71 -26.23
CA LYS A 269 -4.76 5.30 -26.65
C LYS A 269 -3.82 4.43 -25.81
N THR A 270 -2.57 4.86 -25.64
CA THR A 270 -1.59 4.15 -24.82
C THR A 270 -1.98 4.17 -23.36
N PHE A 271 -2.48 5.31 -22.86
CA PHE A 271 -2.99 5.41 -21.50
C PHE A 271 -4.14 4.42 -21.23
N SER A 272 -5.09 4.28 -22.16
CA SER A 272 -6.18 3.31 -22.06
C SER A 272 -5.65 1.88 -22.00
N LEU A 273 -4.71 1.52 -22.87
CA LEU A 273 -4.11 0.18 -22.87
C LEU A 273 -3.39 -0.14 -21.55
N ILE A 274 -2.67 0.82 -20.99
CA ILE A 274 -2.03 0.67 -19.67
C ILE A 274 -3.11 0.46 -18.59
N ASN A 275 -4.18 1.27 -18.61
CA ASN A 275 -5.27 1.13 -17.66
C ASN A 275 -5.96 -0.25 -17.77
N ASP A 276 -6.19 -0.75 -18.98
CA ASP A 276 -6.79 -2.06 -19.22
C ASP A 276 -5.89 -3.20 -18.72
N ASP A 277 -4.59 -3.15 -19.01
CA ASP A 277 -3.62 -4.12 -18.49
C ASP A 277 -3.62 -4.11 -16.96
N LEU A 278 -3.53 -2.92 -16.35
CA LEU A 278 -3.52 -2.79 -14.91
C LEU A 278 -4.85 -3.22 -14.29
N ASN A 279 -6.00 -3.06 -14.93
CA ASN A 279 -7.26 -3.59 -14.41
C ASN A 279 -7.29 -5.14 -14.41
N ASN A 280 -6.61 -5.78 -15.36
CA ASN A 280 -6.48 -7.25 -15.39
C ASN A 280 -5.58 -7.80 -14.28
N LEU A 281 -4.63 -7.00 -13.79
CA LEU A 281 -3.71 -7.36 -12.71
C LEU A 281 -4.42 -7.80 -11.42
N SER A 282 -5.46 -7.07 -11.00
CA SER A 282 -6.24 -7.42 -9.80
C SER A 282 -6.86 -8.81 -9.90
N VAL A 283 -7.30 -9.21 -11.10
CA VAL A 283 -7.87 -10.54 -11.36
C VAL A 283 -6.79 -11.61 -11.32
N GLU A 284 -5.60 -11.35 -11.88
CA GLU A 284 -4.46 -12.27 -11.85
C GLU A 284 -4.04 -12.58 -10.41
N ILE A 285 -3.95 -11.55 -9.55
CA ILE A 285 -3.57 -11.73 -8.14
C ILE A 285 -4.60 -12.57 -7.40
N VAL A 286 -5.90 -12.23 -7.50
CA VAL A 286 -6.96 -12.98 -6.81
C VAL A 286 -6.94 -14.46 -7.21
N LYS A 287 -6.72 -14.75 -8.50
CA LYS A 287 -6.57 -16.12 -8.99
C LYS A 287 -5.33 -16.79 -8.39
N ALA A 288 -4.18 -16.12 -8.45
CA ALA A 288 -2.90 -16.70 -8.04
C ALA A 288 -2.80 -16.95 -6.52
N VAL A 289 -3.46 -16.13 -5.69
CA VAL A 289 -3.49 -16.34 -4.23
C VAL A 289 -4.60 -17.29 -3.77
N SER A 290 -5.55 -17.63 -4.65
CA SER A 290 -6.65 -18.56 -4.34
C SER A 290 -6.41 -19.99 -4.84
N SER A 291 -5.35 -20.23 -5.62
CA SER A 291 -4.93 -21.54 -6.15
C SER A 291 -3.88 -22.22 -5.28
#